data_AF-A0A955HFD1-F1
#
_entry.id   AF-A0A955HFD1-F1
#
_cell.length_a   1.000
_cell.length_b   1.000
_cell.length_c   1.000
_cell.angle_alpha   90.00
_cell.angle_beta   90.00
_cell.angle_gamma   90.00
#
_symmetry.space_group_name_H-M   'P 1'
#
loop_
_entity.id
_entity.type
_entity.pdbx_description
1 polymer ?
#
loop_
_entity_poly.entity_id
_entity_poly.type
_entity_poly.pdbx_seq_one_letter_code
_entity_poly.pdbx_strand_id
1 'polypeptide(L)'
;MTTKTTRRPARGRRAYSGSVKTGATPNPNRRRSGGRSSGRKRFHGGHARSRKPSTRNGRKQPTFDPSQFINKNPVAIKEESYQPTHEFTDFGFHPNITQVLNELGITSPSPIQDQIIPLINQGQDVIGLAETGTGKTAAFLLPLIQKTLKNKNEQTLILTPTRELALQVEAEFRKFKGVFKLFATSCVGGTSIRPQIRALKRNNHFIIGTPGRILDLIGQGALRTDKVTSVVLDEADRMLDMGFIHDMRKILGHVTKERQTLFFSATMTKEAEKLVNDFMIDPTTISVRKKDVTDSIAQDIVPFEHTHKFETLLALLSKPELKRVIIFGSMKHSVEKLAKELCQSGIGAESIHGNKSHGQRQRSLAAFKSGNARVLVATDVAARGIHVDNVSHVINYDLPNTFEDYVHRIGRTGRGTKRGEALTFVPKK
;
A
#
# COMPACT_ATOMS: atom_id res chain seq x y z
N MET A 1 1.73 -45.13 -42.49
CA MET A 1 2.10 -44.96 -43.91
C MET A 1 2.62 -43.54 -44.11
N THR A 2 3.88 -43.45 -44.52
CA THR A 2 4.63 -42.29 -45.04
C THR A 2 3.90 -41.66 -46.25
N THR A 3 3.94 -40.36 -46.56
CA THR A 3 5.10 -39.60 -47.10
C THR A 3 4.78 -38.09 -47.30
N LYS A 4 5.80 -37.25 -47.06
CA LYS A 4 6.31 -36.08 -47.83
C LYS A 4 5.38 -34.99 -48.39
N THR A 5 5.73 -33.73 -48.09
CA THR A 5 5.83 -32.60 -49.07
C THR A 5 6.67 -31.47 -48.45
N THR A 6 7.96 -31.34 -48.83
CA THR A 6 8.58 -30.37 -49.77
C THR A 6 8.90 -28.97 -49.22
N ARG A 7 10.19 -28.63 -49.27
CA ARG A 7 10.83 -27.33 -48.98
C ARG A 7 11.13 -26.56 -50.28
N ARG A 8 11.30 -25.22 -50.09
CA ARG A 8 12.05 -24.18 -50.85
C ARG A 8 11.30 -23.39 -51.95
N PRO A 9 11.76 -22.16 -52.34
CA PRO A 9 12.85 -21.29 -51.82
C PRO A 9 12.49 -19.78 -51.66
N ALA A 10 13.49 -19.00 -51.23
CA ALA A 10 13.51 -17.55 -51.04
C ALA A 10 13.78 -16.72 -52.33
N ARG A 11 13.22 -15.50 -52.34
CA ARG A 11 13.59 -14.27 -53.10
C ARG A 11 13.14 -13.10 -52.21
N GLY A 12 13.82 -11.98 -51.96
CA GLY A 12 14.92 -11.28 -52.60
C GLY A 12 14.49 -9.83 -52.90
N ARG A 13 15.22 -8.82 -52.35
CA ARG A 13 15.16 -7.34 -52.58
C ARG A 13 14.13 -6.59 -51.70
N ARG A 14 14.40 -5.41 -51.12
CA ARG A 14 15.16 -4.22 -51.58
C ARG A 14 15.67 -3.40 -50.38
N ALA A 15 16.90 -2.89 -50.49
CA ALA A 15 17.47 -1.85 -49.64
C ALA A 15 17.02 -0.45 -50.13
N TYR A 16 16.90 0.50 -49.20
CA TYR A 16 16.82 1.94 -49.53
C TYR A 16 17.89 2.69 -48.75
N SER A 17 18.78 3.31 -49.51
CA SER A 17 19.86 4.20 -49.11
C SER A 17 19.55 5.62 -49.57
N GLY A 18 20.01 6.62 -48.82
CA GLY A 18 20.08 8.03 -49.24
C GLY A 18 20.13 8.95 -48.02
N SER A 19 21.29 9.24 -47.43
CA SER A 19 22.32 10.24 -47.83
C SER A 19 22.02 11.67 -47.36
N VAL A 20 22.70 12.04 -46.26
CA VAL A 20 23.49 13.26 -45.99
C VAL A 20 23.02 14.59 -46.61
N LYS A 21 22.81 15.60 -45.74
CA LYS A 21 23.29 16.97 -46.00
C LYS A 21 23.66 17.70 -44.70
N THR A 22 24.81 18.35 -44.80
CA THR A 22 25.58 19.19 -43.88
C THR A 22 24.98 20.59 -43.66
N GLY A 23 25.32 21.25 -42.55
CA GLY A 23 25.23 22.72 -42.45
C GLY A 23 25.14 23.29 -41.03
N ALA A 24 26.28 23.63 -40.43
CA ALA A 24 26.40 24.68 -39.40
C ALA A 24 26.16 26.06 -40.08
N THR A 25 25.64 27.14 -39.48
CA THR A 25 26.09 27.98 -38.34
C THR A 25 25.07 29.15 -38.21
N PRO A 26 25.11 29.99 -37.15
CA PRO A 26 23.99 30.83 -36.69
C PRO A 26 24.02 32.26 -37.25
N ASN A 27 22.84 32.92 -37.26
CA ASN A 27 22.72 34.34 -37.58
C ASN A 27 22.32 35.17 -36.34
N PRO A 28 23.14 36.15 -35.91
CA PRO A 28 22.82 37.11 -34.85
C PRO A 28 22.36 38.43 -35.48
N ASN A 29 21.30 39.07 -34.93
CA ASN A 29 21.18 40.53 -34.93
C ASN A 29 19.90 41.00 -34.22
N ARG A 30 20.07 41.72 -33.10
CA ARG A 30 19.32 42.95 -32.83
C ARG A 30 20.08 43.84 -31.85
N ARG A 31 20.72 44.87 -32.41
CA ARG A 31 21.23 46.07 -31.72
C ARG A 31 20.11 47.09 -31.53
N ARG A 32 20.15 47.83 -30.41
CA ARG A 32 19.99 49.30 -30.23
C ARG A 32 19.76 49.55 -28.73
N SER A 33 20.69 50.10 -27.94
CA SER A 33 21.35 51.42 -27.91
C SER A 33 20.51 52.54 -27.27
N GLY A 34 21.07 53.15 -26.22
CA GLY A 34 20.66 54.41 -25.58
C GLY A 34 20.18 54.18 -24.13
N GLY A 35 20.85 54.58 -23.04
CA GLY A 35 21.89 55.58 -22.84
C GLY A 35 21.33 56.74 -22.00
N ARG A 36 21.63 56.78 -20.69
CA ARG A 36 21.88 58.01 -19.90
C ARG A 36 22.33 57.72 -18.46
N SER A 37 23.58 58.15 -18.21
CA SER A 37 24.19 58.61 -16.95
C SER A 37 23.32 59.72 -16.31
N SER A 38 23.31 60.08 -15.01
CA SER A 38 24.22 59.98 -13.86
C SER A 38 23.45 60.46 -12.62
N GLY A 39 23.83 60.01 -11.42
CA GLY A 39 23.39 60.65 -10.17
C GLY A 39 23.91 59.97 -8.91
N ARG A 40 25.16 60.27 -8.52
CA ARG A 40 25.75 59.89 -7.22
C ARG A 40 25.08 60.67 -6.08
N LYS A 41 24.69 59.99 -5.00
CA LYS A 41 24.83 60.49 -3.61
C LYS A 41 25.31 59.37 -2.70
N ARG A 42 26.42 59.64 -2.00
CA ARG A 42 27.04 58.83 -0.94
C ARG A 42 26.19 58.92 0.33
N PHE A 43 26.08 57.83 1.10
CA PHE A 43 26.01 57.89 2.55
C PHE A 43 26.73 56.68 3.18
N HIS A 44 27.59 56.98 4.14
CA HIS A 44 28.26 56.03 5.03
C HIS A 44 27.25 55.40 6.02
N GLY A 45 27.54 54.18 6.45
CA GLY A 45 26.80 53.50 7.52
C GLY A 45 27.20 52.04 7.63
N GLY A 46 28.36 51.76 8.22
CA GLY A 46 28.77 50.42 8.57
C GLY A 46 27.92 49.87 9.72
N HIS A 47 27.19 48.80 9.48
CA HIS A 47 26.73 47.89 10.52
C HIS A 47 26.99 46.45 10.09
N ALA A 48 28.01 45.86 10.71
CA ALA A 48 28.25 44.43 10.70
C ALA A 48 27.03 43.72 11.32
N ARG A 49 26.20 43.11 10.48
CA ARG A 49 25.21 42.13 10.95
C ARG A 49 25.89 40.78 11.08
N SER A 50 26.25 40.45 12.32
CA SER A 50 26.59 39.10 12.75
C SER A 50 25.52 38.11 12.25
N ARG A 51 25.87 37.23 11.31
CA ARG A 51 25.06 36.06 10.97
C ARG A 51 25.01 35.15 12.19
N LYS A 52 23.88 35.13 12.91
CA LYS A 52 23.60 34.08 13.88
C LYS A 52 23.59 32.73 13.15
N PRO A 53 24.25 31.68 13.66
CA PRO A 53 24.16 30.36 13.06
C PRO A 53 22.71 29.89 13.18
N SER A 54 22.10 29.48 12.06
CA SER A 54 20.84 28.76 12.11
C SER A 54 21.09 27.43 12.82
N THR A 55 20.61 27.30 14.04
CA THR A 55 20.51 26.01 14.72
C THR A 55 19.65 25.10 13.84
N ARG A 56 20.30 24.12 13.20
CA ARG A 56 19.61 22.95 12.65
C ARG A 56 18.86 22.33 13.82
N ASN A 57 17.55 22.52 13.88
CA ASN A 57 16.68 21.72 14.74
C ASN A 57 16.80 20.27 14.26
N GLY A 58 17.75 19.53 14.83
CA GLY A 58 17.76 18.08 14.79
C GLY A 58 16.42 17.61 15.31
N ARG A 59 15.72 16.79 14.52
CA ARG A 59 14.49 16.13 14.94
C ARG A 59 14.79 15.42 16.27
N LYS A 60 14.20 15.87 17.39
CA LYS A 60 14.32 15.18 18.68
C LYS A 60 13.84 13.74 18.47
N GLN A 61 14.70 12.77 18.77
CA GLN A 61 14.25 11.38 18.78
C GLN A 61 13.14 11.25 19.83
N PRO A 62 12.03 10.56 19.53
CA PRO A 62 10.99 10.35 20.51
C PRO A 62 11.57 9.56 21.69
N THR A 63 11.30 9.99 22.90
CA THR A 63 11.70 9.29 24.12
C THR A 63 10.70 8.17 24.37
N PHE A 64 11.09 6.94 24.07
CA PHE A 64 10.35 5.74 24.46
C PHE A 64 10.94 5.16 25.74
N ASP A 65 10.09 4.57 26.57
CA ASP A 65 10.56 3.67 27.62
C ASP A 65 10.92 2.32 26.98
N PRO A 66 12.19 1.85 27.06
CA PRO A 66 12.59 0.56 26.49
C PRO A 66 11.76 -0.63 26.96
N SER A 67 11.12 -0.54 28.13
CA SER A 67 10.23 -1.59 28.64
C SER A 67 9.05 -1.89 27.71
N GLN A 68 8.59 -0.90 26.92
CA GLN A 68 7.48 -1.03 25.98
C GLN A 68 7.80 -1.92 24.77
N PHE A 69 9.08 -2.29 24.57
CA PHE A 69 9.54 -3.13 23.48
C PHE A 69 9.92 -4.55 23.92
N ILE A 70 9.60 -4.93 25.16
CA ILE A 70 9.96 -6.22 25.73
C ILE A 70 8.69 -7.04 26.01
N ASN A 71 8.61 -8.21 25.39
CA ASN A 71 7.63 -9.26 25.66
C ASN A 71 8.32 -10.62 25.53
N LYS A 72 8.86 -11.11 26.66
CA LYS A 72 9.62 -12.38 26.70
C LYS A 72 8.73 -13.62 26.84
N ASN A 73 7.48 -13.43 27.23
CA ASN A 73 6.51 -14.50 27.44
C ASN A 73 5.30 -14.27 26.54
N PRO A 74 5.44 -14.47 25.20
CA PRO A 74 4.32 -14.32 24.32
C PRO A 74 3.25 -15.35 24.69
N VAL A 75 2.07 -14.86 25.04
CA VAL A 75 0.94 -15.72 25.35
C VAL A 75 0.44 -16.24 24.01
N ALA A 76 0.41 -17.57 23.86
CA ALA A 76 -0.30 -18.17 22.75
C ALA A 76 -1.76 -17.72 22.85
N ILE A 77 -2.17 -16.81 21.98
CA ILE A 77 -3.56 -16.44 21.85
C ILE A 77 -4.27 -17.72 21.45
N LYS A 78 -5.00 -18.34 22.39
CA LYS A 78 -6.05 -19.28 22.03
C LYS A 78 -7.01 -18.46 21.18
N GLU A 79 -6.97 -18.70 19.87
CA GLU A 79 -8.06 -18.27 18.99
C GLU A 79 -9.30 -18.88 19.62
N GLU A 80 -10.12 -18.06 20.28
CA GLU A 80 -11.49 -18.47 20.55
C GLU A 80 -12.04 -18.78 19.17
N SER A 81 -12.34 -20.07 18.95
CA SER A 81 -12.88 -20.54 17.70
C SER A 81 -14.24 -19.89 17.55
N TYR A 82 -14.29 -18.75 16.87
CA TYR A 82 -15.53 -18.15 16.45
C TYR A 82 -16.26 -19.22 15.63
N GLN A 83 -17.41 -19.65 16.13
CA GLN A 83 -18.28 -20.53 15.37
C GLN A 83 -19.13 -19.64 14.47
N PRO A 84 -18.96 -19.73 13.13
CA PRO A 84 -19.81 -18.99 12.21
C PRO A 84 -21.27 -19.34 12.47
N THR A 85 -22.11 -18.32 12.52
CA THR A 85 -23.56 -18.50 12.60
C THR A 85 -24.14 -18.84 11.23
N HIS A 86 -23.40 -18.57 10.15
CA HIS A 86 -23.80 -18.85 8.77
C HIS A 86 -22.71 -19.62 8.01
N GLU A 87 -23.16 -20.40 7.04
CA GLU A 87 -22.35 -20.90 5.93
C GLU A 87 -22.43 -19.94 4.73
N PHE A 88 -21.51 -20.05 3.76
CA PHE A 88 -21.54 -19.21 2.57
C PHE A 88 -22.82 -19.37 1.73
N THR A 89 -23.45 -20.54 1.82
CA THR A 89 -24.74 -20.84 1.16
C THR A 89 -25.90 -20.04 1.75
N ASP A 90 -25.81 -19.64 3.01
CA ASP A 90 -26.90 -18.91 3.70
C ASP A 90 -26.99 -17.45 3.26
N PHE A 91 -25.91 -16.91 2.68
CA PHE A 91 -25.87 -15.51 2.22
C PHE A 91 -26.60 -15.28 0.88
N GLY A 92 -27.19 -16.31 0.27
CA GLY A 92 -27.94 -16.17 -0.97
C GLY A 92 -27.08 -15.73 -2.17
N PHE A 93 -25.81 -16.14 -2.19
CA PHE A 93 -24.90 -15.89 -3.30
C PHE A 93 -25.26 -16.74 -4.53
N HIS A 94 -24.93 -16.23 -5.72
CA HIS A 94 -25.02 -17.01 -6.94
C HIS A 94 -24.19 -18.30 -6.82
N PRO A 95 -24.66 -19.49 -7.26
CA PRO A 95 -23.97 -20.77 -7.06
C PRO A 95 -22.50 -20.78 -7.48
N ASN A 96 -22.20 -20.14 -8.61
CA ASN A 96 -20.82 -19.98 -9.10
C ASN A 96 -19.89 -19.20 -8.15
N ILE A 97 -20.39 -18.29 -7.29
CA ILE A 97 -19.56 -17.65 -6.25
C ILE A 97 -19.13 -18.72 -5.23
N THR A 98 -20.07 -19.52 -4.74
CA THR A 98 -19.81 -20.61 -3.80
C THR A 98 -18.88 -21.67 -4.39
N GLN A 99 -19.04 -22.00 -5.68
CA GLN A 99 -18.13 -22.89 -6.39
C GLN A 99 -16.68 -22.37 -6.36
N VAL A 100 -16.47 -21.08 -6.71
CA VAL A 100 -15.13 -20.47 -6.67
C VAL A 100 -14.56 -20.49 -5.25
N LEU A 101 -15.37 -20.24 -4.22
CA LEU A 101 -14.92 -20.33 -2.82
C LEU A 101 -14.47 -21.75 -2.45
N ASN A 102 -15.23 -22.78 -2.85
CA ASN A 102 -14.88 -24.18 -2.63
C ASN A 102 -13.59 -24.58 -3.36
N GLU A 103 -13.40 -24.15 -4.60
CA GLU A 103 -12.16 -24.38 -5.37
C GLU A 103 -10.94 -23.71 -4.74
N LEU A 104 -11.14 -22.58 -4.04
CA LEU A 104 -10.12 -21.89 -3.26
C LEU A 104 -9.89 -22.52 -1.86
N GLY A 105 -10.64 -23.56 -1.50
CA GLY A 105 -10.59 -24.20 -0.18
C GLY A 105 -11.17 -23.34 0.95
N ILE A 106 -12.02 -22.36 0.61
CA ILE A 106 -12.66 -21.45 1.57
C ILE A 106 -14.06 -22.03 1.88
N THR A 107 -14.14 -22.83 2.93
CA THR A 107 -15.37 -23.58 3.28
C THR A 107 -16.28 -22.85 4.26
N SER A 108 -15.73 -21.98 5.12
CA SER A 108 -16.48 -21.27 6.16
C SER A 108 -16.13 -19.78 6.20
N PRO A 109 -17.09 -18.88 6.45
CA PRO A 109 -16.80 -17.46 6.52
C PRO A 109 -15.97 -17.14 7.77
N SER A 110 -15.02 -16.21 7.60
CA SER A 110 -14.33 -15.60 8.75
C SER A 110 -15.32 -14.80 9.61
N PRO A 111 -14.99 -14.47 10.88
CA PRO A 111 -15.92 -13.75 11.76
C PRO A 111 -16.42 -12.42 11.20
N ILE A 112 -15.53 -11.67 10.54
CA ILE A 112 -15.90 -10.41 9.90
C ILE A 112 -16.78 -10.62 8.68
N GLN A 113 -16.58 -11.69 7.92
CA GLN A 113 -17.42 -12.03 6.76
C GLN A 113 -18.82 -12.43 7.23
N ASP A 114 -18.91 -13.28 8.24
CA ASP A 114 -20.15 -13.81 8.77
C ASP A 114 -21.10 -12.71 9.26
N GLN A 115 -20.56 -11.71 9.97
CA GLN A 115 -21.34 -10.62 10.53
C GLN A 115 -21.65 -9.50 9.53
N ILE A 116 -20.74 -9.19 8.60
CA ILE A 116 -20.90 -8.03 7.69
C ILE A 116 -21.67 -8.39 6.41
N ILE A 117 -21.49 -9.58 5.85
CA ILE A 117 -22.09 -9.94 4.56
C ILE A 117 -23.62 -9.75 4.55
N PRO A 118 -24.38 -10.19 5.59
CA PRO A 118 -25.82 -9.98 5.63
C PRO A 118 -26.22 -8.50 5.57
N LEU A 119 -25.50 -7.63 6.29
CA LEU A 119 -25.76 -6.19 6.33
C LEU A 119 -25.49 -5.53 4.96
N ILE A 120 -24.40 -5.92 4.29
CA ILE A 120 -24.09 -5.40 2.95
C ILE A 120 -25.16 -5.85 1.95
N ASN A 121 -25.62 -7.10 2.01
CA ASN A 121 -26.67 -7.63 1.15
C ASN A 121 -28.01 -6.88 1.32
N GLN A 122 -28.28 -6.33 2.50
CA GLN A 122 -29.46 -5.50 2.78
C GLN A 122 -29.32 -4.06 2.28
N GLY A 123 -28.16 -3.68 1.73
CA GLY A 123 -27.90 -2.33 1.23
C GLY A 123 -27.53 -1.32 2.31
N GLN A 124 -27.29 -1.76 3.55
CA GLN A 124 -26.91 -0.88 4.66
C GLN A 124 -25.48 -0.37 4.52
N ASP A 125 -25.25 0.82 5.07
CA ASP A 125 -23.90 1.33 5.31
C ASP A 125 -23.28 0.57 6.50
N VAL A 126 -22.00 0.20 6.38
CA VAL A 126 -21.34 -0.67 7.37
C VAL A 126 -19.96 -0.16 7.70
N ILE A 127 -19.63 -0.16 8.99
CA ILE A 127 -18.29 0.08 9.51
C ILE A 127 -17.73 -1.26 9.98
N GLY A 128 -16.72 -1.77 9.28
CA GLY A 128 -15.98 -2.98 9.64
C GLY A 128 -14.66 -2.66 10.32
N LEU A 129 -14.62 -2.78 11.64
CA LEU A 129 -13.41 -2.65 12.45
C LEU A 129 -12.73 -4.01 12.58
N ALA A 130 -11.69 -4.24 11.80
CA ALA A 130 -10.90 -5.48 11.87
C ALA A 130 -9.48 -5.28 11.31
N GLU A 131 -8.53 -6.06 11.81
CA GLU A 131 -7.14 -6.02 11.36
C GLU A 131 -6.94 -6.61 9.96
N THR A 132 -5.77 -6.40 9.38
CA THR A 132 -5.40 -7.03 8.10
C THR A 132 -5.33 -8.55 8.22
N GLY A 133 -5.74 -9.28 7.17
CA GLY A 133 -5.69 -10.74 7.17
C GLY A 133 -6.84 -11.41 7.94
N THR A 134 -7.90 -10.65 8.27
CA THR A 134 -9.15 -11.17 8.85
C THR A 134 -10.19 -11.55 7.80
N GLY A 135 -9.91 -11.35 6.50
CA GLY A 135 -10.86 -11.64 5.41
C GLY A 135 -11.71 -10.45 4.93
N LYS A 136 -11.40 -9.21 5.37
CA LYS A 136 -12.12 -7.98 4.98
C LYS A 136 -12.36 -7.84 3.49
N THR A 137 -11.35 -8.12 2.66
CA THR A 137 -11.46 -7.97 1.21
C THR A 137 -12.58 -8.82 0.63
N ALA A 138 -12.67 -10.09 1.02
CA ALA A 138 -13.79 -10.94 0.59
C ALA A 138 -15.12 -10.55 1.26
N ALA A 139 -15.09 -10.03 2.50
CA ALA A 139 -16.29 -9.57 3.21
C ALA A 139 -17.06 -8.50 2.44
N PHE A 140 -16.37 -7.56 1.77
CA PHE A 140 -17.04 -6.59 0.91
C PHE A 140 -17.12 -7.00 -0.57
N LEU A 141 -16.13 -7.73 -1.12
CA LEU A 141 -16.16 -8.07 -2.55
C LEU A 141 -17.28 -9.04 -2.89
N LEU A 142 -17.52 -10.08 -2.07
CA LEU A 142 -18.53 -11.10 -2.37
C LEU A 142 -19.95 -10.52 -2.50
N PRO A 143 -20.48 -9.76 -1.51
CA PRO A 143 -21.81 -9.17 -1.63
C PRO A 143 -21.89 -8.10 -2.73
N LEU A 144 -20.83 -7.32 -2.95
CA LEU A 144 -20.81 -6.34 -4.05
C LEU A 144 -20.80 -7.01 -5.43
N ILE A 145 -20.04 -8.10 -5.61
CA ILE A 145 -20.09 -8.92 -6.82
C ILE A 145 -21.51 -9.45 -7.01
N GLN A 146 -22.13 -10.03 -5.97
CA GLN A 146 -23.51 -10.53 -6.02
C GLN A 146 -24.50 -9.42 -6.43
N LYS A 147 -24.37 -8.21 -5.88
CA LYS A 147 -25.17 -7.05 -6.26
C LYS A 147 -25.01 -6.71 -7.74
N THR A 148 -23.77 -6.69 -8.26
CA THR A 148 -23.48 -6.49 -9.69
C THR A 148 -23.96 -7.65 -10.57
N LEU A 149 -24.05 -8.88 -10.07
CA LEU A 149 -24.63 -9.99 -10.82
C LEU A 149 -26.13 -9.81 -11.03
N LYS A 150 -26.84 -9.32 -10.01
CA LYS A 150 -28.27 -9.00 -10.09
C LYS A 150 -28.55 -7.78 -10.97
N ASN A 151 -27.69 -6.76 -10.92
CA ASN A 151 -27.81 -5.55 -11.73
C ASN A 151 -26.45 -5.13 -12.30
N LYS A 152 -26.27 -5.26 -13.63
CA LYS A 152 -25.01 -4.91 -14.32
C LYS A 152 -24.72 -3.41 -14.39
N ASN A 153 -25.68 -2.57 -14.02
CA ASN A 153 -25.48 -1.12 -13.96
C ASN A 153 -24.82 -0.67 -12.64
N GLU A 154 -24.72 -1.56 -11.65
CA GLU A 154 -24.04 -1.27 -10.39
C GLU A 154 -22.55 -1.01 -10.64
N GLN A 155 -22.04 0.07 -10.05
CA GLN A 155 -20.62 0.41 -10.11
C GLN A 155 -20.09 0.69 -8.71
N THR A 156 -19.05 -0.04 -8.33
CA THR A 156 -18.38 0.09 -7.04
C THR A 156 -17.06 0.84 -7.19
N LEU A 157 -16.85 1.87 -6.37
CA LEU A 157 -15.56 2.53 -6.18
C LEU A 157 -14.90 2.04 -4.89
N ILE A 158 -13.68 1.50 -4.99
CA ILE A 158 -12.90 1.03 -3.85
C ILE A 158 -11.66 1.91 -3.70
N LEU A 159 -11.58 2.65 -2.60
CA LEU A 159 -10.41 3.44 -2.23
C LEU A 159 -9.51 2.64 -1.29
N THR A 160 -8.21 2.65 -1.58
CA THR A 160 -7.18 1.97 -0.80
C THR A 160 -5.98 2.90 -0.57
N PRO A 161 -5.25 2.82 0.56
CA PRO A 161 -4.13 3.71 0.87
C PRO A 161 -2.93 3.55 -0.06
N THR A 162 -2.71 2.34 -0.59
CA THR A 162 -1.49 2.01 -1.33
C THR A 162 -1.79 1.35 -2.65
N ARG A 163 -0.82 1.47 -3.57
CA ARG A 163 -0.92 0.87 -4.91
C ARG A 163 -0.91 -0.65 -4.81
N GLU A 164 -0.13 -1.17 -3.88
CA GLU A 164 0.01 -2.58 -3.60
C GLU A 164 -1.32 -3.17 -3.10
N LEU A 165 -2.02 -2.49 -2.19
CA LEU A 165 -3.34 -2.94 -1.73
C LEU A 165 -4.38 -2.88 -2.86
N ALA A 166 -4.41 -1.81 -3.65
CA ALA A 166 -5.31 -1.72 -4.82
C ALA A 166 -5.14 -2.92 -5.78
N LEU A 167 -3.90 -3.33 -6.05
CA LEU A 167 -3.62 -4.48 -6.91
C LEU A 167 -3.96 -5.81 -6.25
N GLN A 168 -3.85 -5.91 -4.91
CA GLN A 168 -4.29 -7.09 -4.16
C GLN A 168 -5.81 -7.25 -4.23
N VAL A 169 -6.57 -6.17 -4.02
CA VAL A 169 -8.03 -6.18 -4.17
C VAL A 169 -8.42 -6.54 -5.61
N GLU A 170 -7.72 -6.01 -6.62
CA GLU A 170 -7.97 -6.38 -8.02
C GLU A 170 -7.67 -7.86 -8.29
N ALA A 171 -6.57 -8.39 -7.74
CA ALA A 171 -6.22 -9.80 -7.87
C ALA A 171 -7.27 -10.69 -7.20
N GLU A 172 -7.80 -10.30 -6.05
CA GLU A 172 -8.87 -11.01 -5.35
C GLU A 172 -10.15 -11.02 -6.19
N PHE A 173 -10.55 -9.87 -6.72
CA PHE A 173 -11.67 -9.75 -7.64
C PHE A 173 -11.51 -10.64 -8.89
N ARG A 174 -10.29 -10.72 -9.45
CA ARG A 174 -10.02 -11.50 -10.67
C ARG A 174 -10.27 -13.00 -10.50
N LYS A 175 -10.24 -13.54 -9.28
CA LYS A 175 -10.62 -14.94 -9.01
C LYS A 175 -12.06 -15.24 -9.46
N PHE A 176 -12.95 -14.25 -9.42
CA PHE A 176 -14.36 -14.38 -9.81
C PHE A 176 -14.62 -13.95 -11.28
N LYS A 177 -13.68 -13.24 -11.90
CA LYS A 177 -13.84 -12.68 -13.25
C LYS A 177 -13.99 -13.74 -14.35
N GLY A 178 -13.34 -14.89 -14.21
CA GLY A 178 -13.41 -15.96 -15.22
C GLY A 178 -14.84 -16.49 -15.42
N VAL A 179 -15.66 -16.38 -14.37
CA VAL A 179 -17.01 -16.93 -14.32
C VAL A 179 -18.08 -15.89 -14.67
N PHE A 180 -17.88 -14.66 -14.22
CA PHE A 180 -18.81 -13.56 -14.46
C PHE A 180 -18.10 -12.51 -15.30
N LYS A 181 -18.65 -12.16 -16.48
CA LYS A 181 -18.13 -11.14 -17.43
C LYS A 181 -18.12 -9.72 -16.83
N LEU A 182 -17.48 -9.56 -15.69
CA LEU A 182 -17.34 -8.35 -14.90
C LEU A 182 -15.95 -7.77 -15.16
N PHE A 183 -15.85 -6.45 -15.04
CA PHE A 183 -14.64 -5.71 -15.32
C PHE A 183 -14.27 -4.84 -14.14
N ALA A 184 -13.02 -4.97 -13.71
CA ALA A 184 -12.37 -4.09 -12.76
C ALA A 184 -11.20 -3.37 -13.41
N THR A 185 -10.95 -2.13 -13.00
CA THR A 185 -9.75 -1.36 -13.37
C THR A 185 -9.08 -0.80 -12.12
N SER A 186 -7.77 -1.04 -12.00
CA SER A 186 -6.94 -0.41 -10.96
C SER A 186 -6.34 0.92 -11.40
N CYS A 187 -6.65 1.97 -10.65
CA CYS A 187 -6.26 3.36 -10.87
C CYS A 187 -5.26 3.79 -9.79
N VAL A 188 -3.97 3.52 -10.03
CA VAL A 188 -2.89 3.77 -9.06
C VAL A 188 -1.81 4.69 -9.59
N GLY A 189 -1.21 5.50 -8.71
CA GLY A 189 -0.11 6.39 -9.06
C GLY A 189 1.16 5.68 -9.58
N GLY A 190 2.14 6.44 -10.08
CA GLY A 190 3.48 5.95 -10.44
C GLY A 190 3.55 4.96 -11.60
N THR A 191 2.43 4.75 -12.28
CA THR A 191 2.35 4.22 -13.64
C THR A 191 1.71 5.26 -14.55
N SER A 192 1.89 5.13 -15.86
CA SER A 192 1.26 6.03 -16.84
C SER A 192 -0.25 6.07 -16.63
N ILE A 193 -0.82 7.27 -16.66
CA ILE A 193 -2.27 7.45 -16.53
C ILE A 193 -3.02 7.05 -17.80
N ARG A 194 -2.38 7.11 -18.98
CA ARG A 194 -3.02 6.86 -20.28
C ARG A 194 -3.64 5.46 -20.40
N PRO A 195 -2.97 4.35 -20.00
CA PRO A 195 -3.60 3.04 -19.97
C PRO A 195 -4.82 2.96 -19.04
N GLN A 196 -4.78 3.65 -17.89
CA GLN A 196 -5.89 3.70 -16.93
C GLN A 196 -7.09 4.43 -17.53
N ILE A 197 -6.87 5.59 -18.16
CA ILE A 197 -7.91 6.33 -18.91
C ILE A 197 -8.52 5.44 -20.00
N ARG A 198 -7.70 4.71 -20.76
CA ARG A 198 -8.19 3.80 -21.79
C ARG A 198 -9.01 2.65 -21.21
N ALA A 199 -8.60 2.10 -20.06
CA ALA A 199 -9.34 1.04 -19.38
C ALA A 199 -10.68 1.53 -18.83
N LEU A 200 -10.74 2.77 -18.31
CA LEU A 200 -11.96 3.41 -17.82
C LEU A 200 -13.00 3.70 -18.90
N LYS A 201 -12.61 3.76 -20.18
CA LYS A 201 -13.56 3.87 -21.30
C LYS A 201 -14.42 2.61 -21.50
N ARG A 202 -14.05 1.48 -20.87
CA ARG A 202 -14.87 0.26 -20.87
C ARG A 202 -15.96 0.37 -19.79
N ASN A 203 -16.97 -0.49 -19.88
CA ASN A 203 -17.98 -0.58 -18.81
C ASN A 203 -17.38 -1.28 -17.59
N ASN A 204 -16.80 -0.49 -16.69
CA ASN A 204 -16.19 -0.98 -15.45
C ASN A 204 -17.26 -1.08 -14.37
N HIS A 205 -17.36 -2.26 -13.76
CA HIS A 205 -18.25 -2.48 -12.63
C HIS A 205 -17.52 -2.20 -11.31
N PHE A 206 -16.20 -2.37 -11.29
CA PHE A 206 -15.35 -2.07 -10.14
C PHE A 206 -14.22 -1.13 -10.55
N ILE A 207 -14.04 -0.06 -9.79
CA ILE A 207 -12.92 0.87 -9.94
C ILE A 207 -12.17 0.86 -8.62
N ILE A 208 -10.91 0.44 -8.65
CA ILE A 208 -10.10 0.27 -7.45
C ILE A 208 -8.94 1.25 -7.54
N GLY A 209 -8.69 2.09 -6.53
CA GLY A 209 -7.60 3.06 -6.66
C GLY A 209 -7.13 3.71 -5.39
N THR A 210 -6.02 4.43 -5.53
CA THR A 210 -5.49 5.30 -4.47
C THR A 210 -6.13 6.68 -4.58
N PRO A 211 -6.50 7.35 -3.46
CA PRO A 211 -7.23 8.62 -3.48
C PRO A 211 -6.68 9.66 -4.47
N GLY A 212 -5.39 9.99 -4.39
CA GLY A 212 -4.80 11.00 -5.28
C GLY A 212 -4.90 10.67 -6.78
N ARG A 213 -4.85 9.38 -7.18
CA ARG A 213 -5.01 9.01 -8.61
C ARG A 213 -6.47 9.00 -9.03
N ILE A 214 -7.40 8.61 -8.16
CA ILE A 214 -8.84 8.70 -8.44
C ILE A 214 -9.24 10.15 -8.62
N LEU A 215 -8.80 11.05 -7.73
CA LEU A 215 -9.10 12.47 -7.82
C LEU A 215 -8.52 13.10 -9.10
N ASP A 216 -7.29 12.75 -9.50
CA ASP A 216 -6.68 13.19 -10.76
C ASP A 216 -7.52 12.75 -11.98
N LEU A 217 -8.01 11.50 -11.99
CA LEU A 217 -8.85 10.99 -13.07
C LEU A 217 -10.23 11.66 -13.13
N ILE A 218 -10.82 12.01 -11.98
CA ILE A 218 -12.05 12.80 -11.90
C ILE A 218 -11.79 14.22 -12.44
N GLY A 219 -10.72 14.87 -11.99
CA GLY A 219 -10.35 16.23 -12.42
C GLY A 219 -10.07 16.35 -13.92
N GLN A 220 -9.54 15.29 -14.55
CA GLN A 220 -9.35 15.22 -16.00
C GLN A 220 -10.63 14.84 -16.78
N GLY A 221 -11.75 14.58 -16.10
CA GLY A 221 -12.99 14.10 -16.72
C GLY A 221 -12.91 12.68 -17.28
N ALA A 222 -11.86 11.92 -16.94
CA ALA A 222 -11.65 10.56 -17.41
C ALA A 222 -12.42 9.51 -16.59
N LEU A 223 -12.72 9.83 -15.33
CA LEU A 223 -13.60 9.04 -14.47
C LEU A 223 -14.84 9.86 -14.13
N ARG A 224 -16.01 9.34 -14.54
CA ARG A 224 -17.29 9.86 -14.08
C ARG A 224 -17.78 9.07 -12.88
N THR A 225 -18.28 9.78 -11.87
CA THR A 225 -18.73 9.21 -10.58
C THR A 225 -20.25 9.13 -10.44
N ASP A 226 -21.00 9.59 -11.45
CA ASP A 226 -22.47 9.62 -11.43
C ASP A 226 -23.13 8.24 -11.42
N LYS A 227 -22.38 7.20 -11.83
CA LYS A 227 -22.85 5.81 -11.85
C LYS A 227 -22.47 5.02 -10.61
N VAL A 228 -21.66 5.59 -9.72
CA VAL A 228 -21.13 4.87 -8.56
C VAL A 228 -22.24 4.72 -7.52
N THR A 229 -22.73 3.50 -7.36
CA THR A 229 -23.81 3.12 -6.42
C THR A 229 -23.27 2.56 -5.12
N SER A 230 -21.98 2.23 -5.05
CA SER A 230 -21.34 1.71 -3.84
C SER A 230 -19.91 2.21 -3.70
N VAL A 231 -19.53 2.62 -2.49
CA VAL A 231 -18.18 3.09 -2.17
C VAL A 231 -17.60 2.26 -1.03
N VAL A 232 -16.34 1.87 -1.15
CA VAL A 232 -15.59 1.17 -0.11
C VAL A 232 -14.35 1.99 0.24
N LEU A 233 -14.15 2.27 1.53
CA LEU A 233 -12.92 2.83 2.08
C LEU A 233 -12.17 1.71 2.81
N ASP A 234 -11.18 1.09 2.16
CA ASP A 234 -10.41 -0.01 2.74
C ASP A 234 -9.10 0.50 3.35
N GLU A 235 -8.80 0.07 4.59
CA GLU A 235 -7.74 0.61 5.44
C GLU A 235 -7.81 2.14 5.57
N ALA A 236 -8.98 2.63 5.99
CA ALA A 236 -9.29 4.06 6.06
C ALA A 236 -8.41 4.81 7.06
N ASP A 237 -8.13 4.23 8.24
CA ASP A 237 -7.10 4.71 9.18
C ASP A 237 -5.77 5.03 8.49
N ARG A 238 -5.26 4.11 7.67
CA ARG A 238 -4.00 4.31 6.94
C ARG A 238 -4.11 5.41 5.89
N MET A 239 -5.27 5.58 5.25
CA MET A 239 -5.48 6.70 4.34
C MET A 239 -5.42 8.04 5.09
N LEU A 240 -5.96 8.10 6.31
CA LEU A 240 -5.89 9.28 7.17
C LEU A 240 -4.45 9.57 7.60
N ASP A 241 -3.70 8.55 8.04
CA ASP A 241 -2.27 8.69 8.41
C ASP A 241 -1.40 9.20 7.26
N MET A 242 -1.76 8.85 6.03
CA MET A 242 -1.07 9.30 4.81
C MET A 242 -1.51 10.70 4.36
N GLY A 243 -2.43 11.35 5.09
CA GLY A 243 -2.93 12.68 4.79
C GLY A 243 -3.96 12.73 3.66
N PHE A 244 -4.55 11.60 3.26
CA PHE A 244 -5.53 11.55 2.17
C PHE A 244 -6.93 12.02 2.56
N ILE A 245 -7.14 12.52 3.78
CA ILE A 245 -8.45 13.00 4.25
C ILE A 245 -9.10 14.00 3.28
N HIS A 246 -8.33 14.95 2.76
CA HIS A 246 -8.88 15.97 1.86
C HIS A 246 -9.23 15.39 0.48
N ASP A 247 -8.41 14.48 -0.04
CA ASP A 247 -8.67 13.79 -1.31
C ASP A 247 -9.91 12.90 -1.20
N MET A 248 -10.04 12.13 -0.11
CA MET A 248 -11.21 11.28 0.15
C MET A 248 -12.49 12.10 0.21
N ARG A 249 -12.49 13.22 0.96
CA ARG A 249 -13.66 14.11 1.05
C ARG A 249 -14.09 14.66 -0.31
N LYS A 250 -13.14 15.07 -1.16
CA LYS A 250 -13.44 15.52 -2.52
C LYS A 250 -14.04 14.42 -3.37
N ILE A 251 -13.44 13.22 -3.35
CA ILE A 251 -13.94 12.07 -4.12
C ILE A 251 -15.37 11.73 -3.69
N LEU A 252 -15.63 11.59 -2.38
CA LEU A 252 -16.96 11.27 -1.85
C LEU A 252 -17.98 12.37 -2.14
N GLY A 253 -17.55 13.64 -2.21
CA GLY A 253 -18.39 14.76 -2.63
C GLY A 253 -18.75 14.76 -4.12
N HIS A 254 -17.97 14.09 -4.97
CA HIS A 254 -18.27 13.90 -6.39
C HIS A 254 -19.19 12.69 -6.66
N VAL A 255 -19.30 11.75 -5.73
CA VAL A 255 -20.18 10.58 -5.87
C VAL A 255 -21.61 10.96 -5.46
N THR A 256 -22.61 10.32 -6.09
CA THR A 256 -24.03 10.49 -5.74
C THR A 256 -24.27 10.25 -4.24
N LYS A 257 -25.18 11.03 -3.64
CA LYS A 257 -25.53 10.85 -2.21
C LYS A 257 -26.28 9.55 -1.97
N GLU A 258 -27.15 9.16 -2.91
CA GLU A 258 -27.81 7.87 -2.92
C GLU A 258 -26.79 6.80 -3.36
N ARG A 259 -26.17 6.17 -2.37
CA ARG A 259 -25.18 5.10 -2.51
C ARG A 259 -25.09 4.31 -1.21
N GLN A 260 -24.55 3.11 -1.30
CA GLN A 260 -24.11 2.35 -0.13
C GLN A 260 -22.63 2.64 0.15
N THR A 261 -22.26 2.94 1.40
CA THR A 261 -20.89 3.23 1.80
C THR A 261 -20.41 2.20 2.83
N LEU A 262 -19.26 1.59 2.55
CA LEU A 262 -18.60 0.61 3.42
C LEU A 262 -17.27 1.17 3.91
N PHE A 263 -17.07 1.21 5.22
CA PHE A 263 -15.88 1.76 5.86
C PHE A 263 -15.11 0.66 6.58
N PHE A 264 -13.90 0.34 6.14
CA PHE A 264 -13.07 -0.70 6.76
C PHE A 264 -11.78 -0.11 7.33
N SER A 265 -11.54 -0.37 8.61
CA SER A 265 -10.41 0.19 9.35
C SER A 265 -9.96 -0.76 10.45
N ALA A 266 -8.72 -0.65 10.93
CA ALA A 266 -8.31 -1.32 12.15
C ALA A 266 -8.66 -0.45 13.38
N THR A 267 -8.56 0.87 13.24
CA THR A 267 -8.85 1.82 14.32
C THR A 267 -9.94 2.81 13.92
N MET A 268 -10.58 3.43 14.93
CA MET A 268 -11.55 4.50 14.74
C MET A 268 -11.02 5.78 15.40
N THR A 269 -10.31 6.60 14.62
CA THR A 269 -9.80 7.90 15.07
C THR A 269 -10.88 8.98 14.98
N LYS A 270 -10.68 10.13 15.63
CA LYS A 270 -11.62 11.26 15.54
C LYS A 270 -11.82 11.74 14.10
N GLU A 271 -10.76 11.68 13.28
CA GLU A 271 -10.82 12.00 11.87
C GLU A 271 -11.64 10.99 11.07
N ALA A 272 -11.54 9.70 11.44
CA ALA A 272 -12.35 8.63 10.86
C ALA A 272 -13.84 8.80 11.22
N GLU A 273 -14.15 9.05 12.50
CA GLU A 273 -15.52 9.32 12.98
C GLU A 273 -16.16 10.49 12.22
N LYS A 274 -15.41 11.58 12.02
CA LYS A 274 -15.89 12.71 11.22
C LYS A 274 -16.17 12.32 9.78
N LEU A 275 -15.32 11.49 9.16
CA LEU A 275 -15.54 11.04 7.78
C LEU A 275 -16.78 10.15 7.68
N VAL A 276 -17.00 9.27 8.65
CA VAL A 276 -18.20 8.43 8.77
C VAL A 276 -19.45 9.31 8.87
N ASN A 277 -19.48 10.24 9.83
CA ASN A 277 -20.63 11.10 10.09
C ASN A 277 -21.00 12.00 8.90
N ASP A 278 -20.01 12.39 8.09
CA ASP A 278 -20.23 13.29 6.95
C ASP A 278 -20.73 12.56 5.68
N PHE A 279 -20.45 11.25 5.53
CA PHE A 279 -20.61 10.55 4.25
C PHE A 279 -21.36 9.21 4.31
N MET A 280 -21.71 8.71 5.50
CA MET A 280 -22.47 7.47 5.69
C MET A 280 -23.85 7.76 6.27
N ILE A 281 -24.81 6.87 6.02
CA ILE A 281 -26.21 6.99 6.47
C ILE A 281 -26.52 5.84 7.42
N ASP A 282 -26.77 6.16 8.70
CA ASP A 282 -27.09 5.20 9.78
C ASP A 282 -26.25 3.92 9.75
N PRO A 283 -24.90 4.03 9.81
CA PRO A 283 -24.04 2.89 9.57
C PRO A 283 -24.03 1.91 10.75
N THR A 284 -24.16 0.62 10.47
CA THR A 284 -23.99 -0.43 11.47
C THR A 284 -22.50 -0.74 11.68
N THR A 285 -22.04 -0.75 12.93
CA THR A 285 -20.63 -1.05 13.26
C THR A 285 -20.46 -2.51 13.67
N ILE A 286 -19.59 -3.22 12.96
CA ILE A 286 -19.12 -4.55 13.30
C ILE A 286 -17.65 -4.48 13.68
N SER A 287 -17.32 -4.98 14.87
CA SER A 287 -15.95 -4.96 15.41
C SER A 287 -15.47 -6.38 15.71
N VAL A 288 -14.49 -6.84 14.93
CA VAL A 288 -13.82 -8.12 15.12
C VAL A 288 -12.38 -7.82 15.52
N ARG A 289 -12.15 -7.69 16.82
CA ARG A 289 -10.80 -7.53 17.38
C ARG A 289 -10.11 -8.90 17.39
N LYS A 290 -8.90 -8.97 16.81
CA LYS A 290 -7.95 -9.98 17.26
C LYS A 290 -7.43 -9.54 18.63
N LYS A 291 -7.22 -10.49 19.55
CA LYS A 291 -6.47 -10.20 20.79
C LYS A 291 -5.13 -9.57 20.40
N ASP A 292 -4.67 -8.61 21.19
CA ASP A 292 -3.52 -7.75 20.87
C ASP A 292 -2.36 -8.56 20.28
N VAL A 293 -2.03 -8.28 19.02
CA VAL A 293 -0.97 -9.01 18.28
C VAL A 293 0.37 -8.89 19.02
N THR A 294 0.57 -7.82 19.80
CA THR A 294 1.73 -7.61 20.67
C THR A 294 1.94 -8.78 21.64
N ASP A 295 0.86 -9.35 22.19
CA ASP A 295 0.95 -10.40 23.21
C ASP A 295 1.41 -11.73 22.60
N SER A 296 1.15 -11.94 21.31
CA SER A 296 1.52 -13.16 20.58
C SER A 296 2.92 -13.16 19.98
N ILE A 297 3.55 -11.98 19.89
CA ILE A 297 4.87 -11.79 19.29
C ILE A 297 5.91 -11.70 20.41
N ALA A 298 6.99 -12.48 20.29
CA ALA A 298 8.16 -12.32 21.16
C ALA A 298 8.82 -10.98 20.83
N GLN A 299 9.07 -10.16 21.84
CA GLN A 299 9.67 -8.83 21.65
C GLN A 299 10.88 -8.68 22.55
N ASP A 300 11.99 -8.21 22.01
CA ASP A 300 13.16 -7.87 22.80
C ASP A 300 13.90 -6.65 22.25
N ILE A 301 14.71 -6.05 23.11
CA ILE A 301 15.57 -4.92 22.76
C ILE A 301 16.97 -5.40 22.37
N VAL A 302 17.57 -4.71 21.42
CA VAL A 302 18.95 -4.91 20.98
C VAL A 302 19.73 -3.65 21.33
N PRO A 303 20.43 -3.62 22.48
CA PRO A 303 21.26 -2.49 22.85
C PRO A 303 22.44 -2.36 21.87
N PHE A 304 22.69 -1.14 21.38
CA PHE A 304 23.81 -0.88 20.46
C PHE A 304 24.61 0.37 20.83
N GLU A 305 25.88 0.38 20.44
CA GLU A 305 26.73 1.58 20.43
C GLU A 305 26.69 2.20 19.04
N HIS A 306 26.62 3.53 18.95
CA HIS A 306 26.41 4.23 17.67
C HIS A 306 27.43 3.86 16.59
N THR A 307 28.68 3.60 16.97
CA THR A 307 29.76 3.18 16.08
C THR A 307 29.62 1.75 15.57
N HIS A 308 28.87 0.90 16.27
CA HIS A 308 28.79 -0.55 16.03
C HIS A 308 27.40 -1.03 15.61
N LYS A 309 26.48 -0.11 15.30
CA LYS A 309 25.07 -0.43 15.02
C LYS A 309 24.92 -1.41 13.85
N PHE A 310 25.73 -1.24 12.80
CA PHE A 310 25.66 -2.08 11.61
C PHE A 310 26.26 -3.48 11.86
N GLU A 311 27.37 -3.56 12.58
CA GLU A 311 28.02 -4.80 12.99
C GLU A 311 27.09 -5.63 13.88
N THR A 312 26.39 -4.99 14.83
CA THR A 312 25.36 -5.64 15.65
C THR A 312 24.25 -6.23 14.78
N LEU A 313 23.82 -5.52 13.72
CA LEU A 313 22.83 -6.05 12.78
C LEU A 313 23.35 -7.26 12.01
N LEU A 314 24.59 -7.23 11.53
CA LEU A 314 25.21 -8.37 10.84
C LEU A 314 25.31 -9.59 11.76
N ALA A 315 25.71 -9.39 13.02
CA ALA A 315 25.78 -10.45 14.03
C ALA A 315 24.41 -11.05 14.35
N LEU A 316 23.33 -10.26 14.30
CA LEU A 316 21.97 -10.81 14.39
C LEU A 316 21.59 -11.60 13.13
N LEU A 317 21.85 -11.05 11.95
CA LEU A 317 21.49 -11.70 10.68
C LEU A 317 22.32 -12.95 10.38
N SER A 318 23.42 -13.22 11.08
CA SER A 318 24.14 -14.49 10.95
C SER A 318 23.41 -15.66 11.60
N LYS A 319 22.46 -15.40 12.51
CA LYS A 319 21.74 -16.46 13.20
C LYS A 319 20.73 -17.17 12.28
N PRO A 320 20.63 -18.52 12.36
CA PRO A 320 19.85 -19.33 11.42
C PRO A 320 18.32 -19.15 11.54
N GLU A 321 17.82 -18.67 12.67
CA GLU A 321 16.40 -18.41 12.89
C GLU A 321 15.86 -17.21 12.07
N LEU A 322 16.73 -16.28 11.66
CA LEU A 322 16.38 -15.08 10.89
C LEU A 322 16.20 -15.38 9.39
N LYS A 323 15.28 -16.28 9.04
CA LYS A 323 15.12 -16.79 7.66
C LYS A 323 14.51 -15.80 6.68
N ARG A 324 13.59 -14.96 7.16
CA ARG A 324 12.91 -13.91 6.36
C ARG A 324 12.69 -12.71 7.27
N VAL A 325 13.32 -11.59 6.95
CA VAL A 325 13.44 -10.45 7.87
C VAL A 325 12.95 -9.17 7.22
N ILE A 326 12.13 -8.41 7.93
CA ILE A 326 11.82 -7.02 7.56
C ILE A 326 12.57 -6.09 8.51
N ILE A 327 13.34 -5.16 7.97
CA ILE A 327 14.09 -4.16 8.74
C ILE A 327 13.46 -2.79 8.51
N PHE A 328 13.04 -2.12 9.58
CA PHE A 328 12.47 -0.79 9.53
C PHE A 328 13.51 0.29 9.82
N GLY A 329 13.61 1.24 8.89
CA GLY A 329 14.43 2.45 9.01
C GLY A 329 13.60 3.72 8.82
N SER A 330 14.09 4.83 9.35
CA SER A 330 13.33 6.09 9.40
C SER A 330 13.33 6.87 8.07
N MET A 331 14.46 6.86 7.34
CA MET A 331 14.64 7.70 6.16
C MET A 331 14.92 6.89 4.89
N LYS A 332 14.34 7.34 3.76
CA LYS A 332 14.47 6.69 2.44
C LYS A 332 15.91 6.45 1.99
N HIS A 333 16.81 7.42 2.21
CA HIS A 333 18.20 7.30 1.82
C HIS A 333 18.98 6.34 2.73
N SER A 334 18.68 6.34 4.03
CA SER A 334 19.26 5.40 4.99
C SER A 334 18.83 3.96 4.72
N VAL A 335 17.56 3.74 4.40
CA VAL A 335 17.02 2.43 3.99
C VAL A 335 17.69 1.91 2.71
N GLU A 336 17.87 2.78 1.70
CA GLU A 336 18.57 2.40 0.47
C GLU A 336 20.04 2.08 0.72
N LYS A 337 20.71 2.87 1.56
CA LYS A 337 22.12 2.66 1.94
C LYS A 337 22.28 1.33 2.69
N LEU A 338 21.44 1.09 3.69
CA LEU A 338 21.49 -0.13 4.50
C LEU A 338 21.30 -1.40 3.67
N ALA A 339 20.36 -1.41 2.72
CA ALA A 339 20.17 -2.55 1.82
C ALA A 339 21.41 -2.82 0.96
N LYS A 340 22.11 -1.78 0.49
CA LYS A 340 23.36 -1.94 -0.27
C LYS A 340 24.49 -2.47 0.59
N GLU A 341 24.64 -1.97 1.81
CA GLU A 341 25.65 -2.44 2.76
C GLU A 341 25.41 -3.92 3.13
N LEU A 342 24.16 -4.33 3.34
CA LEU A 342 23.81 -5.74 3.55
C LEU A 342 24.20 -6.62 2.36
N CYS A 343 23.90 -6.19 1.12
CA CYS A 343 24.31 -6.92 -0.08
C CYS A 343 25.84 -7.01 -0.22
N GLN A 344 26.57 -5.94 0.12
CA GLN A 344 28.05 -5.95 0.12
C GLN A 344 28.61 -6.93 1.16
N SER A 345 27.92 -7.11 2.28
CA SER A 345 28.23 -8.12 3.29
C SER A 345 27.71 -9.53 2.97
N GLY A 346 27.26 -9.78 1.73
CA GLY A 346 26.81 -11.10 1.28
C GLY A 346 25.38 -11.48 1.68
N ILE A 347 24.59 -10.55 2.23
CA ILE A 347 23.20 -10.78 2.63
C ILE A 347 22.27 -10.25 1.55
N GLY A 348 21.54 -11.14 0.86
CA GLY A 348 20.56 -10.75 -0.15
C GLY A 348 19.47 -9.86 0.44
N ALA A 349 19.49 -8.58 0.08
CA ALA A 349 18.61 -7.56 0.63
C ALA A 349 17.99 -6.67 -0.46
N GLU A 350 16.75 -6.26 -0.23
CA GLU A 350 16.00 -5.34 -1.08
C GLU A 350 15.49 -4.15 -0.26
N SER A 351 15.25 -3.01 -0.90
CA SER A 351 14.76 -1.80 -0.22
C SER A 351 13.42 -1.31 -0.78
N ILE A 352 12.53 -0.86 0.12
CA ILE A 352 11.25 -0.25 -0.24
C ILE A 352 11.05 1.08 0.49
N HIS A 353 10.97 2.16 -0.28
CA HIS A 353 10.78 3.52 0.22
C HIS A 353 10.01 4.37 -0.81
N GLY A 354 9.57 5.58 -0.41
CA GLY A 354 8.75 6.47 -1.25
C GLY A 354 9.39 6.87 -2.60
N ASN A 355 10.72 6.93 -2.67
CA ASN A 355 11.44 7.25 -3.93
C ASN A 355 11.53 6.09 -4.93
N LYS A 356 11.16 4.85 -4.58
CA LYS A 356 11.19 3.73 -5.55
C LYS A 356 10.03 3.89 -6.54
N SER A 357 10.31 3.70 -7.82
CA SER A 357 9.26 3.57 -8.84
C SER A 357 8.38 2.34 -8.54
N HIS A 358 7.16 2.33 -9.07
CA HIS A 358 6.24 1.20 -8.84
C HIS A 358 6.84 -0.13 -9.31
N GLY A 359 7.46 -0.15 -10.50
CA GLY A 359 8.12 -1.35 -11.02
C GLY A 359 9.30 -1.81 -10.14
N GLN A 360 10.06 -0.89 -9.55
CA GLN A 360 11.10 -1.26 -8.57
C GLN A 360 10.49 -1.87 -7.32
N ARG A 361 9.44 -1.26 -6.75
CA ARG A 361 8.75 -1.79 -5.56
C ARG A 361 8.22 -3.21 -5.81
N GLN A 362 7.59 -3.45 -6.95
CA GLN A 362 7.10 -4.79 -7.33
C GLN A 362 8.23 -5.81 -7.43
N ARG A 363 9.37 -5.45 -8.04
CA ARG A 363 10.54 -6.35 -8.13
C ARG A 363 11.10 -6.67 -6.75
N SER A 364 11.31 -5.66 -5.90
CA SER A 364 11.80 -5.84 -4.53
C SER A 364 10.86 -6.73 -3.70
N LEU A 365 9.54 -6.51 -3.81
CA LEU A 365 8.55 -7.38 -3.15
C LEU A 365 8.56 -8.80 -3.69
N ALA A 366 8.66 -8.98 -5.01
CA ALA A 366 8.70 -10.31 -5.63
C ALA A 366 9.96 -11.08 -5.22
N ALA A 367 11.12 -10.41 -5.21
CA ALA A 367 12.38 -10.99 -4.74
C ALA A 367 12.29 -11.41 -3.27
N PHE A 368 11.70 -10.58 -2.41
CA PHE A 368 11.49 -10.92 -1.00
C PHE A 368 10.50 -12.08 -0.80
N LYS A 369 9.37 -12.08 -1.53
CA LYS A 369 8.36 -13.15 -1.44
C LYS A 369 8.87 -14.51 -1.90
N SER A 370 9.64 -14.53 -2.99
CA SER A 370 10.26 -15.74 -3.55
C SER A 370 11.43 -16.27 -2.70
N GLY A 371 11.96 -15.47 -1.77
CA GLY A 371 13.14 -15.82 -0.98
C GLY A 371 14.47 -15.47 -1.65
N ASN A 372 14.45 -14.94 -2.88
CA ASN A 372 15.66 -14.43 -3.56
C ASN A 372 16.33 -13.28 -2.78
N ALA A 373 15.53 -12.47 -2.08
CA ALA A 373 16.01 -11.56 -1.06
C ALA A 373 15.58 -12.08 0.32
N ARG A 374 16.54 -12.31 1.20
CA ARG A 374 16.32 -12.73 2.59
C ARG A 374 15.79 -11.58 3.45
N VAL A 375 16.24 -10.35 3.15
CA VAL A 375 15.96 -9.15 3.93
C VAL A 375 15.21 -8.12 3.08
N LEU A 376 14.18 -7.50 3.67
CA LEU A 376 13.52 -6.34 3.11
C LEU A 376 13.68 -5.14 4.05
N VAL A 377 14.44 -4.13 3.60
CA VAL A 377 14.62 -2.88 4.35
C VAL A 377 13.57 -1.87 3.91
N ALA A 378 12.79 -1.31 4.83
CA ALA A 378 11.67 -0.43 4.48
C ALA A 378 11.50 0.76 5.44
N THR A 379 10.92 1.83 4.91
CA THR A 379 10.36 2.92 5.74
C THR A 379 8.91 2.62 6.09
N ASP A 380 8.42 3.12 7.24
CA ASP A 380 7.03 2.92 7.70
C ASP A 380 5.98 3.11 6.60
N VAL A 381 5.99 4.28 5.97
CA VAL A 381 5.04 4.65 4.91
C VAL A 381 5.07 3.67 3.74
N ALA A 382 6.26 3.18 3.40
CA ALA A 382 6.43 2.31 2.24
C ALA A 382 6.12 0.84 2.55
N ALA A 383 6.18 0.46 3.83
CA ALA A 383 5.88 -0.87 4.33
C ALA A 383 4.40 -1.09 4.68
N ARG A 384 3.63 -0.01 4.89
CA ARG A 384 2.17 -0.08 5.00
C ARG A 384 1.60 -0.73 3.74
N GLY A 385 0.70 -1.70 3.90
CA GLY A 385 0.14 -2.49 2.79
C GLY A 385 1.04 -3.61 2.25
N ILE A 386 2.26 -3.81 2.78
CA ILE A 386 3.04 -5.01 2.46
C ILE A 386 2.39 -6.21 3.14
N HIS A 387 1.76 -7.06 2.33
CA HIS A 387 1.29 -8.39 2.73
C HIS A 387 2.32 -9.43 2.30
N VAL A 388 3.15 -9.86 3.24
CA VAL A 388 4.12 -10.94 3.06
C VAL A 388 3.92 -11.93 4.19
N ASP A 389 3.58 -13.16 3.83
CA ASP A 389 3.42 -14.24 4.78
C ASP A 389 4.79 -14.78 5.22
N ASN A 390 4.83 -15.43 6.38
CA ASN A 390 6.01 -16.13 6.88
C ASN A 390 7.23 -15.23 7.14
N VAL A 391 7.03 -13.96 7.50
CA VAL A 391 8.11 -13.14 8.08
C VAL A 391 8.47 -13.77 9.42
N SER A 392 9.74 -14.13 9.60
CA SER A 392 10.23 -14.71 10.85
C SER A 392 10.51 -13.62 11.87
N HIS A 393 11.15 -12.54 11.44
CA HIS A 393 11.62 -11.47 12.30
C HIS A 393 11.29 -10.10 11.73
N VAL A 394 10.92 -9.19 12.63
CA VAL A 394 10.86 -7.76 12.36
C VAL A 394 11.99 -7.10 13.16
N ILE A 395 12.82 -6.29 12.51
CA ILE A 395 13.87 -5.52 13.18
C ILE A 395 13.56 -4.04 13.06
N ASN A 396 13.32 -3.38 14.19
CA ASN A 396 13.27 -1.92 14.25
C ASN A 396 14.70 -1.40 14.34
N TYR A 397 15.35 -1.20 13.20
CA TYR A 397 16.71 -0.67 13.16
C TYR A 397 16.74 0.78 13.63
N ASP A 398 15.80 1.59 13.17
CA ASP A 398 15.52 2.90 13.78
C ASP A 398 14.24 2.83 14.62
N LEU A 399 14.20 3.57 15.73
CA LEU A 399 13.01 3.65 16.57
C LEU A 399 11.80 4.19 15.77
N PRO A 400 10.58 3.69 16.05
CA PRO A 400 9.34 4.20 15.45
C PRO A 400 9.06 5.63 15.91
N ASN A 401 8.19 6.38 15.22
CA ASN A 401 7.83 7.74 15.66
C ASN A 401 6.76 7.74 16.75
N THR A 402 5.88 6.73 16.72
CA THR A 402 4.80 6.51 17.69
C THR A 402 4.74 5.04 18.10
N PHE A 403 4.06 4.74 19.22
CA PHE A 403 3.80 3.36 19.61
C PHE A 403 2.86 2.65 18.62
N GLU A 404 1.95 3.37 17.98
CA GLU A 404 1.10 2.81 16.93
C GLU A 404 1.90 2.37 15.70
N ASP A 405 2.91 3.16 15.29
CA ASP A 405 3.86 2.74 14.26
C ASP A 405 4.60 1.45 14.69
N TYR A 406 5.00 1.34 15.96
CA TYR A 406 5.63 0.13 16.51
C TYR A 406 4.74 -1.10 16.33
N VAL A 407 3.48 -1.03 16.78
CA VAL A 407 2.50 -2.13 16.66
C VAL A 407 2.31 -2.52 15.20
N HIS A 408 2.22 -1.55 14.28
CA HIS A 408 2.10 -1.80 12.85
C HIS A 408 3.33 -2.48 12.21
N ARG A 409 4.53 -2.18 12.73
CA ARG A 409 5.78 -2.82 12.30
C ARG A 409 5.83 -4.27 12.76
N ILE A 410 5.61 -4.53 14.04
CA ILE A 410 5.75 -5.89 14.59
C ILE A 410 4.64 -6.80 14.07
N GLY A 411 3.43 -6.28 13.80
CA GLY A 411 2.34 -7.04 13.15
C GLY A 411 2.63 -7.50 11.71
N ARG A 412 3.84 -7.27 11.18
CA ARG A 412 4.34 -7.93 9.97
C ARG A 412 4.84 -9.35 10.22
N THR A 413 5.14 -9.71 11.48
CA THR A 413 5.46 -11.08 11.90
C THR A 413 4.30 -11.67 12.74
N GLY A 414 4.39 -12.94 13.11
CA GLY A 414 3.42 -13.57 14.03
C GLY A 414 2.02 -13.82 13.44
N ARG A 415 1.89 -13.94 12.11
CA ARG A 415 0.60 -14.21 11.45
C ARG A 415 0.28 -15.71 11.42
N GLY A 416 -0.95 -16.07 11.81
CA GLY A 416 -1.43 -17.46 11.81
C GLY A 416 -0.81 -18.29 12.94
N THR A 417 -0.48 -19.55 12.67
CA THR A 417 0.07 -20.49 13.67
C THR A 417 1.57 -20.30 13.99
N LYS A 418 2.24 -19.33 13.36
CA LYS A 418 3.69 -19.15 13.47
C LYS A 418 4.04 -18.07 14.49
N ARG A 419 4.91 -18.42 15.44
CA ARG A 419 5.51 -17.46 16.37
C ARG A 419 6.53 -16.59 15.63
N GLY A 420 6.35 -15.28 15.70
CA GLY A 420 7.24 -14.28 15.15
C GLY A 420 8.00 -13.56 16.26
N GLU A 421 9.16 -13.00 15.94
CA GLU A 421 9.95 -12.19 16.88
C GLU A 421 10.18 -10.77 16.34
N ALA A 422 10.12 -9.79 17.24
CA ALA A 422 10.40 -8.40 16.96
C ALA A 422 11.59 -7.91 17.81
N LEU A 423 12.62 -7.42 17.14
CA LEU A 423 13.85 -6.93 17.77
C LEU A 423 13.98 -5.43 17.57
N THR A 424 14.13 -4.67 18.66
CA THR A 424 14.20 -3.20 18.60
C THR A 424 15.55 -2.66 19.01
N PHE A 425 16.23 -1.97 18.09
CA PHE A 425 17.53 -1.38 18.38
C PHE A 425 17.37 -0.14 19.27
N VAL A 426 17.98 -0.19 20.45
CA VAL A 426 17.96 0.91 21.44
C VAL A 426 19.41 1.33 21.71
N PRO A 427 19.75 2.64 21.66
CA PRO A 427 21.11 3.07 22.00
C PRO A 427 21.42 2.74 23.47
N LYS A 428 22.63 2.24 23.75
CA LYS A 428 23.14 2.15 25.13
C LYS A 428 23.20 3.56 25.72
N LYS A 429 22.82 3.68 27.00
CA LYS A 429 22.97 4.92 27.76
C LYS A 429 24.43 5.27 27.97
#